data_AF-A0A7S1GK56-F1
#
_entry.id   AF-A0A7S1GK56-F1
#
_cell.length_a   1.000
_cell.length_b   1.000
_cell.length_c   1.000
_cell.angle_alpha   90.00
_cell.angle_beta   90.00
_cell.angle_gamma   90.00
#
_symmetry.space_group_name_H-M   'P 1'
#
loop_
_entity.id
_entity.type
_entity.pdbx_description
1 polymer ?
#
loop_
_entity_poly.entity_id
_entity_poly.type
_entity_poly.pdbx_seq_one_letter_code
_entity_poly.pdbx_strand_id
1 'polypeptide(L)'
;MRHRSWLCGCNDGVSSFLGVETNPQKALIYWAPRISALLSLAGSTAIAIDILLSAQKRRHVYCQLVMGVVVFDVATAIGFAFSATAVPTHVEGDPFGVYGARGNDLTCKIQATIIHLGYGTIFYNISLCLYYTLVIVHGWKESRLKKASTWLHGIPTLLAIALATAGIPYYSPGVFGCALSATPWDDKKWAFTLIVAIPTYSCNIIMLYLLARIYYQVRIDERKANKWRFEATQTSTTVESSSWYLEQSDSPEFLRPPQDSSAMSSSVEEGTTTTRTSRSFPTAARERGALGLLTKLSLDTFDSSDLIMVDEPEEEDDEDDERECPRSLTLPVARTLTRREQQHQQQQLRQQQRQQQRRHRSHVVVRQRSNLERKVFRQCLSYIVGFCLVYPTSVALGYYFALTQRDGFGAFVFLAICAPLQGLANAIVYFRPRLCCNAGSSRNSNKNNRTEKTPSIGSTHNTSTKKQSIDIDTQTSSSNHHAGHGGRSSSCSSGQFAYNQSSISSLQGEWDPTSPEAADEYFDDDEDEDDDDEEEEEEE
;
A
#
# COMPACT_ATOMS: atom_id res chain seq x y z
N MET A 1 16.13 -51.77 14.46
CA MET A 1 14.86 -51.05 14.23
C MET A 1 13.81 -51.62 15.19
N ARG A 2 13.11 -50.78 15.97
CA ARG A 2 11.91 -51.25 16.70
C ARG A 2 10.72 -51.06 15.76
N HIS A 3 10.11 -52.15 15.28
CA HIS A 3 8.71 -52.10 14.89
C HIS A 3 7.93 -51.67 16.13
N ARG A 4 7.62 -50.38 16.26
CA ARG A 4 6.52 -49.97 17.13
C ARG A 4 5.29 -50.48 16.43
N SER A 5 4.74 -51.57 16.95
CA SER A 5 3.43 -52.07 16.59
C SER A 5 2.49 -50.86 16.52
N TRP A 6 1.85 -50.67 15.36
CA TRP A 6 0.58 -49.98 15.33
C TRP A 6 -0.27 -50.64 16.40
N LEU A 7 -0.66 -49.88 17.42
CA LEU A 7 -1.14 -50.45 18.67
C LEU A 7 -2.50 -51.09 18.40
N CYS A 8 -2.51 -52.41 18.17
CA CYS A 8 -3.69 -53.12 17.72
C CYS A 8 -4.81 -53.04 18.78
N GLY A 9 -5.81 -52.20 18.50
CA GLY A 9 -7.20 -52.58 18.72
C GLY A 9 -7.67 -52.83 20.15
N CYS A 10 -7.22 -52.07 21.15
CA CYS A 10 -7.92 -51.99 22.45
C CYS A 10 -8.91 -50.81 22.56
N ASN A 11 -9.24 -50.17 21.43
CA ASN A 11 -10.13 -49.01 21.36
C ASN A 11 -11.07 -49.12 20.13
N ASP A 12 -11.77 -50.25 20.00
CA ASP A 12 -12.78 -50.56 18.97
C ASP A 12 -12.35 -50.35 17.50
N GLY A 13 -11.05 -50.50 17.20
CA GLY A 13 -10.49 -50.23 15.87
C GLY A 13 -10.38 -48.73 15.51
N VAL A 14 -10.64 -47.83 16.45
CA VAL A 14 -10.57 -46.37 16.26
C VAL A 14 -9.18 -45.86 16.62
N SER A 15 -8.35 -45.58 15.61
CA SER A 15 -7.04 -44.96 15.79
C SER A 15 -7.17 -43.54 16.36
N SER A 16 -6.78 -43.35 17.63
CA SER A 16 -6.67 -42.03 18.27
C SER A 16 -5.48 -41.25 17.70
N PHE A 17 -5.66 -40.65 16.53
CA PHE A 17 -4.67 -39.73 15.95
C PHE A 17 -4.63 -38.42 16.77
N LEU A 18 -3.47 -38.06 17.32
CA LEU A 18 -3.14 -36.74 17.90
C LEU A 18 -4.03 -36.25 19.07
N GLY A 19 -4.45 -37.17 19.95
CA GLY A 19 -5.30 -36.84 21.11
C GLY A 19 -6.74 -36.48 20.76
N VAL A 20 -7.19 -36.86 19.55
CA VAL A 20 -8.56 -36.61 19.06
C VAL A 20 -9.48 -37.77 19.45
N GLU A 21 -9.86 -37.80 20.72
CA GLU A 21 -10.68 -38.89 21.28
C GLU A 21 -12.16 -38.77 20.86
N THR A 22 -12.72 -37.56 20.92
CA THR A 22 -14.17 -37.35 20.81
C THR A 22 -14.63 -37.04 19.37
N ASN A 23 -15.84 -37.48 19.03
CA ASN A 23 -16.45 -37.20 17.72
C ASN A 23 -16.58 -35.70 17.39
N PRO A 24 -16.91 -34.79 18.34
CA PRO A 24 -16.89 -33.34 18.08
C PRO A 24 -15.50 -32.80 17.68
N GLN A 25 -14.41 -33.30 18.29
CA GLN A 25 -13.05 -32.91 17.92
C GLN A 25 -12.69 -33.37 16.49
N LYS A 26 -13.09 -34.60 16.11
CA LYS A 26 -12.93 -35.14 14.74
C LYS A 26 -13.70 -34.29 13.72
N ALA A 27 -14.96 -33.97 14.03
CA ALA A 27 -15.79 -33.12 13.20
C ALA A 27 -15.23 -31.68 13.07
N LEU A 28 -14.67 -31.11 14.14
CA LEU A 28 -14.06 -29.78 14.10
C LEU A 28 -12.84 -29.73 13.16
N ILE A 29 -11.91 -30.69 13.28
CA ILE A 29 -10.74 -30.77 12.38
C ILE A 29 -11.16 -30.98 10.92
N TYR A 30 -12.23 -31.73 10.67
CA TYR A 30 -12.77 -31.96 9.33
C TYR A 30 -13.40 -30.71 8.69
N TRP A 31 -14.21 -29.96 9.46
CA TRP A 31 -14.99 -28.82 8.96
C TRP A 31 -14.25 -27.49 9.00
N ALA A 32 -13.38 -27.25 9.99
CA ALA A 32 -12.62 -26.01 10.13
C ALA A 32 -11.85 -25.56 8.85
N PRO A 33 -11.13 -26.45 8.13
CA PRO A 33 -10.40 -26.04 6.93
C PRO A 33 -11.33 -25.76 5.76
N ARG A 34 -12.51 -26.40 5.70
CA ARG A 34 -13.52 -26.14 4.66
C ARG A 34 -14.14 -24.76 4.83
N ILE A 35 -14.55 -24.42 6.06
CA ILE A 35 -15.16 -23.12 6.36
C ILE A 35 -14.14 -22.00 6.08
N SER A 36 -12.91 -22.17 6.53
CA SER A 36 -11.82 -21.21 6.27
C SER A 36 -11.49 -21.08 4.79
N ALA A 37 -11.48 -22.20 4.04
CA ALA A 37 -11.30 -22.20 2.60
C ALA A 37 -12.44 -21.48 1.85
N LEU A 38 -13.70 -21.65 2.26
CA LEU A 38 -14.83 -20.94 1.65
C LEU A 38 -14.76 -19.42 1.88
N LEU A 39 -14.36 -18.99 3.09
CA LEU A 39 -14.12 -17.57 3.37
C LEU A 39 -12.95 -17.00 2.56
N SER A 40 -11.89 -17.80 2.39
CA SER A 40 -10.71 -17.47 1.58
C SER A 40 -11.03 -17.34 0.09
N LEU A 41 -11.83 -18.28 -0.43
CA LEU A 41 -12.35 -18.26 -1.79
C LEU A 41 -13.21 -17.01 -2.02
N ALA A 42 -14.14 -16.70 -1.12
CA ALA A 42 -14.95 -15.48 -1.20
C ALA A 42 -14.10 -14.19 -1.19
N GLY A 43 -13.08 -14.12 -0.34
CA GLY A 43 -12.12 -13.01 -0.31
C GLY A 43 -11.36 -12.86 -1.63
N SER A 44 -10.78 -13.94 -2.13
CA SER A 44 -10.01 -13.95 -3.38
C SER A 44 -10.89 -13.63 -4.60
N THR A 45 -12.11 -14.18 -4.65
CA THR A 45 -13.10 -13.86 -5.69
C THR A 45 -13.51 -12.38 -5.66
N ALA A 46 -13.64 -11.75 -4.49
CA ALA A 46 -13.93 -10.32 -4.39
C ALA A 46 -12.79 -9.45 -4.96
N ILE A 47 -11.53 -9.81 -4.71
CA ILE A 47 -10.37 -9.15 -5.35
C ILE A 47 -10.40 -9.38 -6.87
N ALA A 48 -10.65 -10.61 -7.31
CA ALA A 48 -10.70 -10.98 -8.72
C ALA A 48 -11.73 -10.13 -9.48
N ILE A 49 -12.98 -10.08 -8.98
CA ILE A 49 -14.08 -9.29 -9.55
C ILE A 49 -13.70 -7.81 -9.60
N ASP A 50 -13.15 -7.26 -8.52
CA ASP A 50 -12.80 -5.83 -8.49
C ASP A 50 -11.71 -5.43 -9.50
N ILE A 51 -10.73 -6.30 -9.74
CA ILE A 51 -9.69 -6.08 -10.76
C ILE A 51 -10.28 -6.33 -12.17
N LEU A 52 -11.02 -7.42 -12.36
CA LEU A 52 -11.56 -7.82 -13.66
C LEU A 52 -12.60 -6.83 -14.20
N LEU A 53 -13.45 -6.25 -13.35
CA LEU A 53 -14.45 -5.25 -13.77
C LEU A 53 -13.85 -3.90 -14.18
N SER A 54 -12.57 -3.62 -13.90
CA SER A 54 -11.94 -2.34 -14.21
C SER A 54 -10.82 -2.49 -15.23
N ALA A 55 -11.10 -2.15 -16.50
CA ALA A 55 -10.14 -2.21 -17.59
C ALA A 55 -8.83 -1.43 -17.30
N GLN A 56 -8.93 -0.31 -16.58
CA GLN A 56 -7.77 0.49 -16.15
C GLN A 56 -6.91 -0.26 -15.12
N LYS A 57 -7.50 -0.92 -14.12
CA LYS A 57 -6.73 -1.73 -13.14
C LYS A 57 -5.96 -2.85 -13.84
N ARG A 58 -6.57 -3.58 -14.78
CA ARG A 58 -5.94 -4.70 -15.51
C ARG A 58 -4.65 -4.31 -16.27
N ARG A 59 -4.48 -3.02 -16.62
CA ARG A 59 -3.28 -2.49 -17.31
C ARG A 59 -2.09 -2.22 -16.40
N HIS A 60 -2.28 -2.21 -15.07
CA HIS A 60 -1.22 -1.94 -14.10
C HIS A 60 -0.52 -3.22 -13.64
N VAL A 61 0.82 -3.23 -13.66
CA VAL A 61 1.65 -4.40 -13.26
C VAL A 61 1.33 -4.83 -11.82
N TYR A 62 1.09 -3.88 -10.91
CA TYR A 62 0.65 -4.17 -9.54
C TYR A 62 -0.62 -5.05 -9.50
N CYS A 63 -1.65 -4.72 -10.27
CA CYS A 63 -2.90 -5.48 -10.26
C CYS A 63 -2.76 -6.84 -10.96
N GLN A 64 -1.83 -6.97 -11.92
CA GLN A 64 -1.47 -8.26 -12.51
C GLN A 64 -0.82 -9.16 -11.46
N LEU A 65 0.16 -8.68 -10.70
CA LEU A 65 0.80 -9.43 -9.62
C LEU A 65 -0.19 -9.84 -8.51
N VAL A 66 -1.12 -8.96 -8.13
CA VAL A 66 -2.21 -9.30 -7.19
C VAL A 66 -3.16 -10.36 -7.78
N MET A 67 -3.41 -10.35 -9.08
CA MET A 67 -4.18 -11.44 -9.72
C MET A 67 -3.43 -12.78 -9.64
N GLY A 68 -2.10 -12.77 -9.73
CA GLY A 68 -1.27 -13.96 -9.49
C GLY A 68 -1.49 -14.53 -8.08
N VAL A 69 -1.40 -13.68 -7.04
CA VAL A 69 -1.74 -14.05 -5.65
C VAL A 69 -3.13 -14.70 -5.57
N VAL A 70 -4.14 -14.06 -6.16
CA VAL A 70 -5.53 -14.53 -6.17
C VAL A 70 -5.67 -15.91 -6.82
N VAL A 71 -5.00 -16.18 -7.94
CA VAL A 71 -5.06 -17.48 -8.62
C VAL A 71 -4.54 -18.61 -7.72
N PHE A 72 -3.41 -18.40 -7.04
CA PHE A 72 -2.86 -19.41 -6.13
C PHE A 72 -3.67 -19.55 -4.84
N ASP A 73 -4.22 -18.47 -4.29
CA ASP A 73 -5.13 -18.52 -3.14
C ASP A 73 -6.42 -19.30 -3.48
N VAL A 74 -7.01 -19.09 -4.67
CA VAL A 74 -8.18 -19.84 -5.15
C VAL A 74 -7.86 -21.33 -5.31
N ALA A 75 -6.73 -21.69 -5.93
CA ALA A 75 -6.30 -23.08 -6.05
C ALA A 75 -6.17 -23.74 -4.67
N THR A 76 -5.49 -23.07 -3.74
CA THR A 76 -5.29 -23.53 -2.35
C THR A 76 -6.61 -23.74 -1.62
N ALA A 77 -7.54 -22.78 -1.75
CA ALA A 77 -8.87 -22.86 -1.17
C ALA A 77 -9.67 -24.05 -1.73
N ILE A 78 -9.57 -24.34 -3.04
CA ILE A 78 -10.18 -25.54 -3.63
C ILE A 78 -9.57 -26.81 -3.02
N GLY A 79 -8.24 -26.88 -2.89
CA GLY A 79 -7.54 -28.01 -2.25
C GLY A 79 -8.02 -28.27 -0.82
N PHE A 80 -8.15 -27.22 0.00
CA PHE A 80 -8.65 -27.32 1.38
C PHE A 80 -10.17 -27.55 1.47
N ALA A 81 -10.98 -27.10 0.51
CA ALA A 81 -12.42 -27.39 0.47
C ALA A 81 -12.68 -28.90 0.36
N PHE A 82 -11.81 -29.64 -0.33
CA PHE A 82 -11.84 -31.09 -0.42
C PHE A 82 -11.18 -31.82 0.77
N SER A 83 -10.66 -31.11 1.78
CA SER A 83 -9.94 -31.56 3.00
C SER A 83 -9.76 -33.09 3.15
N ALA A 84 -10.46 -33.73 4.08
CA ALA A 84 -10.37 -35.18 4.26
C ALA A 84 -11.05 -35.99 3.15
N THR A 85 -11.94 -35.42 2.33
CA THR A 85 -12.66 -36.20 1.30
C THR A 85 -11.76 -36.74 0.19
N ALA A 86 -10.61 -36.12 -0.06
CA ALA A 86 -9.60 -36.62 -1.01
C ALA A 86 -8.61 -37.63 -0.37
N VAL A 87 -8.63 -37.81 0.94
CA VAL A 87 -7.79 -38.77 1.67
C VAL A 87 -8.26 -40.20 1.36
N PRO A 88 -7.35 -41.16 1.12
CA PRO A 88 -7.68 -42.57 0.94
C PRO A 88 -8.49 -43.14 2.11
N THR A 89 -9.49 -43.95 1.78
CA THR A 89 -10.23 -44.74 2.77
C THR A 89 -9.38 -45.85 3.38
N HIS A 90 -8.47 -46.43 2.60
CA HIS A 90 -7.59 -47.54 2.99
C HIS A 90 -6.15 -47.25 2.55
N VAL A 91 -5.19 -47.66 3.38
CA VAL A 91 -3.74 -47.62 3.09
C VAL A 91 -3.20 -49.01 3.35
N GLU A 92 -2.52 -49.61 2.38
CA GLU A 92 -1.97 -50.99 2.45
C GLU A 92 -3.00 -52.10 2.78
N GLY A 93 -4.29 -51.80 2.61
CA GLY A 93 -5.42 -52.71 2.90
C GLY A 93 -6.16 -52.37 4.19
N ASP A 94 -5.51 -51.65 5.13
CA ASP A 94 -6.09 -51.25 6.40
C ASP A 94 -6.89 -49.93 6.29
N PRO A 95 -7.99 -49.77 7.03
CA PRO A 95 -8.77 -48.53 7.03
C PRO A 95 -7.98 -47.38 7.68
N PHE A 96 -7.85 -46.24 6.99
CA PHE A 96 -7.03 -45.12 7.46
C PHE A 96 -7.65 -44.35 8.66
N GLY A 97 -8.92 -44.60 8.99
CA GLY A 97 -9.56 -44.08 10.20
C GLY A 97 -9.90 -42.58 10.22
N VAL A 98 -9.53 -41.81 9.19
CA VAL A 98 -9.83 -40.36 9.13
C VAL A 98 -11.31 -40.12 8.84
N TYR A 99 -11.93 -39.29 9.69
CA TYR A 99 -13.33 -38.91 9.58
C TYR A 99 -13.60 -38.20 8.24
N GLY A 100 -14.53 -38.74 7.45
CA GLY A 100 -14.92 -38.20 6.15
C GLY A 100 -13.98 -38.55 4.98
N ALA A 101 -13.01 -39.46 5.18
CA ALA A 101 -12.22 -40.02 4.08
C ALA A 101 -13.10 -40.74 3.06
N ARG A 102 -12.92 -40.43 1.77
CA ARG A 102 -13.67 -41.01 0.63
C ARG A 102 -12.84 -41.17 -0.65
N GLY A 103 -11.56 -40.78 -0.61
CA GLY A 103 -10.69 -40.74 -1.78
C GLY A 103 -9.85 -42.00 -1.95
N ASN A 104 -8.80 -41.85 -2.73
CA ASN A 104 -7.74 -42.81 -2.98
C ASN A 104 -6.37 -42.09 -3.06
N ASP A 105 -5.28 -42.82 -3.30
CA ASP A 105 -3.93 -42.26 -3.42
C ASP A 105 -3.81 -41.19 -4.52
N LEU A 106 -4.49 -41.37 -5.66
CA LEU A 106 -4.49 -40.39 -6.76
C LEU A 106 -5.18 -39.08 -6.36
N THR A 107 -6.38 -39.13 -5.76
CA THR A 107 -7.06 -37.91 -5.28
C THR A 107 -6.25 -37.22 -4.19
N CYS A 108 -5.55 -37.98 -3.36
CA CYS A 108 -4.68 -37.49 -2.31
C CYS A 108 -3.48 -36.72 -2.87
N LYS A 109 -2.79 -37.29 -3.88
CA LYS A 109 -1.68 -36.62 -4.58
C LYS A 109 -2.12 -35.38 -5.34
N ILE A 110 -3.28 -35.42 -6.02
CA ILE A 110 -3.85 -34.25 -6.71
C ILE A 110 -4.16 -33.14 -5.71
N GLN A 111 -4.84 -33.46 -4.59
CA GLN A 111 -5.13 -32.48 -3.55
C GLN A 111 -3.84 -31.86 -2.99
N ALA A 112 -2.87 -32.69 -2.61
CA ALA A 112 -1.63 -32.22 -2.01
C ALA A 112 -0.86 -31.32 -2.98
N THR A 113 -0.83 -31.65 -4.28
CA THR A 113 -0.25 -30.82 -5.34
C THR A 113 -0.96 -29.45 -5.41
N ILE A 114 -2.30 -29.44 -5.40
CA ILE A 114 -3.11 -28.20 -5.45
C ILE A 114 -2.88 -27.32 -4.21
N ILE A 115 -2.79 -27.92 -3.01
CA ILE A 115 -2.46 -27.19 -1.77
C ILE A 115 -1.02 -26.64 -1.83
N HIS A 116 -0.08 -27.41 -2.38
CA HIS A 116 1.32 -26.99 -2.51
C HIS A 116 1.51 -25.89 -3.56
N LEU A 117 0.71 -25.86 -4.65
CA LEU A 117 0.68 -24.73 -5.57
C LEU A 117 0.38 -23.40 -4.85
N GLY A 118 -0.30 -23.42 -3.70
CA GLY A 118 -0.48 -22.27 -2.82
C GLY A 118 0.79 -21.59 -2.33
N TYR A 119 1.95 -22.25 -2.41
CA TYR A 119 3.24 -21.62 -2.16
C TYR A 119 3.58 -20.57 -3.23
N GLY A 120 2.90 -20.59 -4.39
CA GLY A 120 2.89 -19.51 -5.37
C GLY A 120 2.52 -18.15 -4.77
N THR A 121 1.58 -18.09 -3.83
CA THR A 121 1.23 -16.85 -3.09
C THR A 121 2.46 -16.25 -2.39
N ILE A 122 3.39 -17.09 -1.91
CA ILE A 122 4.64 -16.66 -1.26
C ILE A 122 5.58 -16.00 -2.27
N PHE A 123 5.81 -16.66 -3.41
CA PHE A 123 6.69 -16.14 -4.45
C PHE A 123 6.11 -14.86 -5.09
N TYR A 124 4.79 -14.77 -5.24
CA TYR A 124 4.13 -13.53 -5.66
C TYR A 124 4.24 -12.40 -4.63
N ASN A 125 4.25 -12.70 -3.32
CA ASN A 125 4.53 -11.68 -2.30
C ASN A 125 5.97 -11.15 -2.39
N ILE A 126 6.96 -11.99 -2.74
CA ILE A 126 8.31 -11.50 -3.11
C ILE A 126 8.24 -10.61 -4.34
N SER A 127 7.55 -11.02 -5.41
CA SER A 127 7.41 -10.20 -6.62
C SER A 127 6.74 -8.85 -6.35
N LEU A 128 5.77 -8.78 -5.43
CA LEU A 128 5.19 -7.52 -4.95
C LEU A 128 6.21 -6.67 -4.16
N CYS A 129 7.03 -7.28 -3.30
CA CYS A 129 8.09 -6.57 -2.59
C CYS A 129 9.18 -6.04 -3.56
N LEU A 130 9.53 -6.81 -4.58
CA LEU A 130 10.43 -6.39 -5.66
C LEU A 130 9.82 -5.25 -6.46
N TYR A 131 8.56 -5.37 -6.90
CA TYR A 131 7.82 -4.29 -7.57
C TYR A 131 7.85 -2.99 -6.76
N TYR A 132 7.57 -3.03 -5.44
CA TYR A 132 7.64 -1.84 -4.60
C TYR A 132 9.07 -1.32 -4.41
N THR A 133 10.08 -2.19 -4.39
CA THR A 133 11.49 -1.78 -4.35
C THR A 133 11.89 -1.05 -5.65
N LEU A 134 11.49 -1.58 -6.81
CA LEU A 134 11.73 -0.96 -8.12
C LEU A 134 11.03 0.41 -8.25
N VAL A 135 9.78 0.53 -7.79
CA VAL A 135 9.03 1.80 -7.81
C VAL A 135 9.60 2.82 -6.82
N ILE A 136 9.80 2.45 -5.55
CA ILE A 136 10.14 3.41 -4.48
C ILE A 136 11.64 3.71 -4.45
N VAL A 137 12.48 2.67 -4.51
CA VAL A 137 13.94 2.80 -4.35
C VAL A 137 14.62 3.15 -5.67
N HIS A 138 14.19 2.53 -6.78
CA HIS A 138 14.79 2.76 -8.09
C HIS A 138 14.02 3.75 -8.98
N GLY A 139 12.84 4.24 -8.55
CA GLY A 139 12.05 5.24 -9.29
C GLY A 139 11.54 4.75 -10.65
N TRP A 140 11.38 3.45 -10.86
CA TRP A 140 11.01 2.91 -12.16
C TRP A 140 9.61 3.36 -12.61
N LYS A 141 9.52 3.87 -13.84
CA LYS A 141 8.25 4.19 -14.53
C LYS A 141 7.53 2.90 -14.97
N GLU A 142 6.21 2.97 -15.12
CA GLU A 142 5.35 1.83 -15.51
C GLU A 142 5.78 1.17 -16.84
N SER A 143 6.33 1.95 -17.79
CA SER A 143 6.85 1.42 -19.06
C SER A 143 8.03 0.44 -18.87
N ARG A 144 8.94 0.72 -17.92
CA ARG A 144 10.04 -0.21 -17.55
C ARG A 144 9.52 -1.40 -16.77
N LEU A 145 8.54 -1.18 -15.88
CA LEU A 145 7.91 -2.25 -15.09
C LEU A 145 7.14 -3.24 -15.97
N LYS A 146 6.49 -2.78 -17.05
CA LYS A 146 5.84 -3.66 -18.04
C LYS A 146 6.83 -4.62 -18.70
N LYS A 147 8.02 -4.14 -19.11
CA LYS A 147 9.09 -5.02 -19.64
C LYS A 147 9.59 -6.03 -18.60
N ALA A 148 9.62 -5.66 -17.32
CA ALA A 148 9.98 -6.56 -16.22
C ALA A 148 8.83 -7.48 -15.76
N SER A 149 7.57 -7.21 -16.15
CA SER A 149 6.38 -7.95 -15.70
C SER A 149 6.47 -9.44 -16.02
N THR A 150 6.99 -9.79 -17.22
CA THR A 150 7.23 -11.17 -17.65
C THR A 150 8.09 -11.95 -16.65
N TRP A 151 9.14 -11.33 -16.10
CA TRP A 151 10.01 -11.94 -15.09
C TRP A 151 9.36 -11.98 -13.71
N LEU A 152 8.67 -10.91 -13.31
CA LEU A 152 7.94 -10.80 -12.04
C LEU A 152 6.76 -11.79 -11.95
N HIS A 153 6.26 -12.29 -13.07
CA HIS A 153 5.24 -13.35 -13.16
C HIS A 153 5.82 -14.75 -13.46
N GLY A 154 6.79 -14.85 -14.38
CA GLY A 154 7.32 -16.13 -14.84
C GLY A 154 8.07 -16.89 -13.74
N ILE A 155 8.98 -16.20 -13.03
CA ILE A 155 9.77 -16.81 -11.95
C ILE A 155 8.89 -17.39 -10.83
N PRO A 156 7.97 -16.63 -10.18
CA PRO A 156 7.16 -17.18 -9.09
C PRO A 156 6.22 -18.31 -9.55
N THR A 157 5.66 -18.23 -10.76
CA THR A 157 4.81 -19.30 -11.31
C THR A 157 5.61 -20.58 -11.56
N LEU A 158 6.80 -20.48 -12.16
CA LEU A 158 7.66 -21.62 -12.43
C LEU A 158 8.13 -22.30 -11.14
N LEU A 159 8.55 -21.51 -10.13
CA LEU A 159 8.95 -22.03 -8.82
C LEU A 159 7.80 -22.74 -8.10
N ALA A 160 6.58 -22.17 -8.14
CA ALA A 160 5.40 -22.80 -7.52
C ALA A 160 5.07 -24.15 -8.17
N ILE A 161 5.09 -24.22 -9.50
CA ILE A 161 4.80 -25.45 -10.25
C ILE A 161 5.92 -26.49 -10.01
N ALA A 162 7.20 -26.08 -10.06
CA ALA A 162 8.33 -26.98 -9.85
C ALA A 162 8.35 -27.62 -8.45
N LEU A 163 8.06 -26.85 -7.40
CA LEU A 163 8.01 -27.39 -6.03
C LEU A 163 6.78 -28.28 -5.81
N ALA A 164 5.63 -27.93 -6.37
CA ALA A 164 4.43 -28.76 -6.30
C ALA A 164 4.60 -30.09 -7.06
N THR A 165 5.23 -30.09 -8.23
CA THR A 165 5.50 -31.34 -8.98
C THR A 165 6.59 -32.18 -8.33
N ALA A 166 7.65 -31.57 -7.79
CA ALA A 166 8.68 -32.27 -7.03
C ALA A 166 8.15 -32.95 -5.75
N GLY A 167 7.03 -32.45 -5.19
CA GLY A 167 6.38 -33.04 -4.01
C GLY A 167 5.59 -34.33 -4.27
N ILE A 168 5.22 -34.64 -5.52
CA ILE A 168 4.32 -35.76 -5.87
C ILE A 168 4.69 -37.12 -5.25
N PRO A 169 5.95 -37.60 -5.30
CA PRO A 169 6.32 -38.90 -4.69
C PRO A 169 6.42 -38.88 -3.16
N TYR A 170 6.31 -37.70 -2.53
CA TYR A 170 6.41 -37.49 -1.07
C TYR A 170 5.07 -37.12 -0.43
N TYR A 171 4.02 -36.88 -1.22
CA TYR A 171 2.68 -36.64 -0.72
C TYR A 171 2.08 -37.90 -0.09
N SER A 172 1.47 -37.71 1.07
CA SER A 172 0.92 -38.76 1.91
C SER A 172 -0.35 -38.27 2.62
N PRO A 173 -1.23 -39.18 3.04
CA PRO A 173 -2.44 -38.83 3.75
C PRO A 173 -2.12 -38.28 5.15
N GLY A 174 -2.69 -37.11 5.46
CA GLY A 174 -2.62 -36.46 6.76
C GLY A 174 -3.99 -36.29 7.40
N VAL A 175 -4.01 -35.74 8.62
CA VAL A 175 -5.19 -35.76 9.49
C VAL A 175 -6.32 -34.84 9.04
N PHE A 176 -6.00 -33.72 8.38
CA PHE A 176 -6.97 -32.76 7.84
C PHE A 176 -6.98 -32.71 6.29
N GLY A 177 -6.26 -33.61 5.63
CA GLY A 177 -6.07 -33.63 4.18
C GLY A 177 -4.70 -34.18 3.79
N CYS A 178 -4.45 -34.29 2.50
CA CYS A 178 -3.18 -34.78 1.97
C CYS A 178 -2.13 -33.67 1.87
N ALA A 179 -0.91 -33.98 2.28
CA ALA A 179 0.20 -33.03 2.35
C ALA A 179 1.56 -33.75 2.21
N LEU A 180 2.64 -32.98 2.21
CA LEU A 180 3.99 -33.54 2.34
C LEU A 180 4.22 -33.87 3.82
N SER A 181 4.40 -35.15 4.17
CA SER A 181 4.52 -35.54 5.58
C SER A 181 5.86 -35.11 6.19
N ALA A 182 5.79 -34.54 7.40
CA ALA A 182 6.95 -34.24 8.24
C ALA A 182 7.25 -35.36 9.25
N THR A 183 6.58 -36.52 9.20
CA THR A 183 6.63 -37.54 10.26
C THR A 183 8.06 -38.02 10.59
N PRO A 184 8.41 -38.18 11.88
CA PRO A 184 9.79 -38.44 12.32
C PRO A 184 10.31 -39.85 12.01
N TRP A 185 9.53 -40.69 11.33
CA TRP A 185 9.82 -42.10 11.08
C TRP A 185 9.97 -42.44 9.60
N ASP A 186 9.65 -41.51 8.68
CA ASP A 186 9.90 -41.70 7.24
C ASP A 186 11.32 -41.23 6.92
N ASP A 187 12.08 -41.99 6.14
CA ASP A 187 13.42 -41.62 5.66
C ASP A 187 13.37 -40.36 4.75
N LYS A 188 12.17 -39.94 4.33
CA LYS A 188 11.88 -38.81 3.45
C LYS A 188 11.80 -37.44 4.14
N LYS A 189 12.16 -37.28 5.43
CA LYS A 189 12.15 -35.94 6.12
C LYS A 189 12.87 -34.85 5.33
N TRP A 190 13.94 -35.21 4.63
CA TRP A 190 14.71 -34.30 3.81
C TRP A 190 13.85 -33.63 2.73
N ALA A 191 12.83 -34.31 2.18
CA ALA A 191 11.93 -33.74 1.19
C ALA A 191 11.07 -32.62 1.79
N PHE A 192 10.57 -32.77 3.03
CA PHE A 192 9.90 -31.68 3.74
C PHE A 192 10.84 -30.49 3.97
N THR A 193 12.07 -30.76 4.38
CA THR A 193 13.07 -29.70 4.59
C THR A 193 13.42 -28.96 3.29
N LEU A 194 13.68 -29.68 2.19
CA LEU A 194 14.09 -29.08 0.91
C LEU A 194 12.93 -28.42 0.14
N ILE A 195 11.74 -29.03 0.12
CA ILE A 195 10.63 -28.58 -0.75
C ILE A 195 9.75 -27.54 -0.01
N VAL A 196 9.53 -27.71 1.30
CA VAL A 196 8.64 -26.84 2.09
C VAL A 196 9.42 -25.83 2.92
N ALA A 197 10.31 -26.30 3.80
CA ALA A 197 10.87 -25.45 4.84
C ALA A 197 11.87 -24.42 4.31
N ILE A 198 12.88 -24.87 3.55
CA ILE A 198 13.92 -23.99 3.00
C ILE A 198 13.33 -22.92 2.08
N PRO A 199 12.44 -23.24 1.11
CA PRO A 199 11.75 -22.21 0.32
C PRO A 199 10.96 -21.24 1.18
N THR A 200 10.19 -21.73 2.17
CA THR A 200 9.42 -20.84 3.06
C THR A 200 10.32 -19.87 3.82
N TYR A 201 11.34 -20.35 4.54
CA TYR A 201 12.18 -19.49 5.36
C TYR A 201 13.09 -18.57 4.54
N SER A 202 13.65 -19.03 3.42
CA SER A 202 14.42 -18.17 2.51
C SER A 202 13.54 -17.05 1.93
N CYS A 203 12.30 -17.36 1.53
CA CYS A 203 11.34 -16.35 1.07
C CYS A 203 11.01 -15.30 2.15
N ASN A 204 10.87 -15.72 3.41
CA ASN A 204 10.68 -14.80 4.53
C ASN A 204 11.86 -13.84 4.69
N ILE A 205 13.09 -14.37 4.67
CA ILE A 205 14.31 -13.56 4.80
C ILE A 205 14.42 -12.54 3.66
N ILE A 206 14.15 -12.97 2.42
CA ILE A 206 14.13 -12.09 1.23
C ILE A 206 13.08 -10.98 1.38
N MET A 207 11.86 -11.29 1.79
CA MET A 207 10.81 -10.28 1.99
C MET A 207 11.15 -9.30 3.12
N LEU A 208 11.71 -9.78 4.23
CA LEU A 208 12.14 -8.91 5.34
C LEU A 208 13.29 -7.98 4.90
N TYR A 209 14.25 -8.47 4.11
CA TYR A 209 15.30 -7.65 3.52
C TYR A 209 14.74 -6.56 2.59
N LEU A 210 13.86 -6.92 1.66
CA LEU A 210 13.23 -5.96 0.73
C LEU A 210 12.40 -4.92 1.48
N LEU A 211 11.64 -5.34 2.50
CA LEU A 211 10.87 -4.42 3.34
C LEU A 211 11.78 -3.46 4.13
N ALA A 212 12.90 -3.95 4.67
CA ALA A 212 13.88 -3.12 5.36
C ALA A 212 14.54 -2.11 4.39
N ARG A 213 14.84 -2.52 3.16
CA ARG A 213 15.34 -1.65 2.08
C ARG A 213 14.35 -0.53 1.75
N ILE A 214 13.07 -0.86 1.54
CA ILE A 214 11.99 0.11 1.29
C ILE A 214 11.84 1.06 2.48
N TYR A 215 11.80 0.54 3.72
CA TYR A 215 11.68 1.36 4.93
C TYR A 215 12.83 2.35 5.07
N TYR A 216 14.07 1.89 4.87
CA TYR A 216 15.27 2.73 4.96
C TYR A 216 15.23 3.88 3.96
N GLN A 217 14.85 3.61 2.70
CA GLN A 217 14.71 4.63 1.67
C GLN A 217 13.65 5.67 2.05
N VAL A 218 12.44 5.23 2.43
CA VAL A 218 11.34 6.11 2.83
C VAL A 218 11.73 6.99 4.03
N ARG A 219 12.57 6.48 4.95
CA ARG A 219 13.08 7.24 6.10
C ARG A 219 14.16 8.26 5.71
N ILE A 220 14.99 7.97 4.70
CA ILE A 220 15.90 8.96 4.12
C ILE A 220 15.11 10.11 3.48
N ASP A 221 14.12 9.78 2.66
CA ASP A 221 13.38 10.80 1.92
C ASP A 221 12.43 11.61 2.82
N GLU A 222 11.90 11.01 3.89
CA GLU A 222 11.24 11.73 4.99
C GLU A 222 12.19 12.72 5.68
N ARG A 223 13.43 12.33 5.98
CA ARG A 223 14.43 13.23 6.61
C ARG A 223 14.78 14.40 5.70
N LYS A 224 14.99 14.15 4.41
CA LYS A 224 15.21 15.22 3.40
C LYS A 224 14.01 16.17 3.34
N ALA A 225 12.80 15.65 3.19
CA ALA A 225 11.57 16.45 3.12
C ALA A 225 11.33 17.28 4.40
N ASN A 226 11.69 16.76 5.56
CA ASN A 226 11.59 17.50 6.83
C ASN A 226 12.63 18.62 6.95
N LYS A 227 13.86 18.47 6.42
CA LYS A 227 14.88 19.54 6.45
C LYS A 227 14.36 20.82 5.77
N TRP A 228 13.89 20.69 4.53
CA TRP A 228 13.31 21.79 3.73
C TRP A 228 12.11 22.48 4.40
N ARG A 229 11.40 21.78 5.30
CA ARG A 229 10.25 22.34 6.01
C ARG A 229 10.66 23.35 7.10
N PHE A 230 11.82 23.17 7.73
CA PHE A 230 12.29 24.12 8.75
C PHE A 230 12.82 25.41 8.11
N GLU A 231 13.56 25.29 7.00
CA GLU A 231 14.07 26.44 6.23
C GLU A 231 12.91 27.32 5.73
N ALA A 232 11.87 26.72 5.13
CA ALA A 232 10.68 27.44 4.67
C ALA A 232 9.94 28.20 5.80
N THR A 233 9.90 27.65 7.03
CA THR A 233 9.28 28.34 8.17
C THR A 233 10.13 29.53 8.63
N GLN A 234 11.46 29.40 8.66
CA GLN A 234 12.34 30.48 9.09
C GLN A 234 12.31 31.69 8.14
N THR A 235 12.25 31.47 6.82
CA THR A 235 12.17 32.57 5.85
C THR A 235 10.88 33.37 5.98
N SER A 236 9.75 32.72 6.30
CA SER A 236 8.51 33.44 6.59
C SER A 236 8.66 34.36 7.79
N THR A 237 9.30 33.94 8.87
CA THR A 237 9.45 34.75 10.09
C THR A 237 10.42 35.93 9.95
N THR A 238 11.27 35.99 8.93
CA THR A 238 12.14 37.17 8.66
C THR A 238 11.57 38.16 7.63
N VAL A 239 10.65 37.70 6.77
CA VAL A 239 9.86 38.56 5.84
C VAL A 239 8.50 38.94 6.44
N GLU A 240 8.10 38.25 7.52
CA GLU A 240 7.85 38.93 8.80
C GLU A 240 9.11 39.78 9.15
N SER A 241 9.86 39.61 10.26
CA SER A 241 10.75 40.56 11.00
C SER A 241 11.53 41.76 10.36
N SER A 242 11.39 42.11 9.08
CA SER A 242 11.70 43.41 8.44
C SER A 242 10.50 44.35 8.06
N SER A 243 9.27 43.88 7.77
CA SER A 243 8.11 44.76 7.45
C SER A 243 7.61 45.73 8.55
N TRP A 244 7.32 45.35 9.82
CA TRP A 244 6.86 46.29 10.87
C TRP A 244 7.88 47.43 11.11
N TYR A 245 9.18 47.17 10.87
CA TYR A 245 10.23 48.18 11.05
C TYR A 245 10.19 49.29 9.99
N LEU A 246 9.73 48.99 8.77
CA LEU A 246 9.55 50.00 7.73
C LEU A 246 8.26 50.80 7.90
N GLU A 247 7.25 50.27 8.60
CA GLU A 247 5.97 50.95 8.84
C GLU A 247 5.98 51.83 10.10
N GLN A 248 7.07 51.83 10.87
CA GLN A 248 7.20 52.59 12.13
C GLN A 248 8.09 53.85 12.03
N SER A 249 8.68 54.17 10.86
CA SER A 249 9.59 55.33 10.72
C SER A 249 8.91 56.67 10.37
N ASP A 250 7.62 56.70 10.04
CA ASP A 250 6.91 57.89 9.53
C ASP A 250 5.96 58.55 10.55
N SER A 251 6.13 58.30 11.85
CA SER A 251 5.44 59.08 12.89
C SER A 251 6.27 60.32 13.30
N PRO A 252 5.76 61.55 13.08
CA PRO A 252 6.50 62.77 13.41
C PRO A 252 6.68 62.94 14.93
N GLU A 253 7.92 63.22 15.31
CA GLU A 253 8.42 63.29 16.68
C GLU A 253 7.86 64.52 17.43
N PHE A 254 6.94 64.30 18.38
CA PHE A 254 6.38 65.37 19.20
C PHE A 254 7.11 65.48 20.55
N LEU A 255 7.88 66.57 20.70
CA LEU A 255 8.69 66.88 21.88
C LEU A 255 7.93 66.73 23.21
N ARG A 256 8.55 66.02 24.17
CA ARG A 256 8.21 66.10 25.60
C ARG A 256 9.44 66.43 26.44
N PRO A 257 9.31 67.27 27.48
CA PRO A 257 10.42 67.67 28.35
C PRO A 257 10.76 66.60 29.38
N PRO A 258 11.96 66.66 30.01
CA PRO A 258 12.36 65.73 31.06
C PRO A 258 11.63 66.01 32.39
N GLN A 259 11.42 64.97 33.19
CA GLN A 259 11.15 65.09 34.63
C GLN A 259 11.97 64.06 35.40
N ASP A 260 12.43 64.50 36.57
CA ASP A 260 13.43 63.81 37.38
C ASP A 260 12.86 62.69 38.27
N SER A 261 13.77 61.79 38.68
CA SER A 261 13.87 61.10 39.99
C SER A 261 12.58 60.73 40.76
N SER A 262 12.39 59.50 41.24
CA SER A 262 13.28 58.89 42.24
C SER A 262 12.79 57.50 42.73
N ALA A 263 13.70 56.77 43.39
CA ALA A 263 13.47 55.78 44.46
C ALA A 263 12.85 54.37 44.18
N MET A 264 13.75 53.36 44.20
CA MET A 264 13.86 52.34 45.27
C MET A 264 12.83 51.20 45.41
N SER A 265 13.23 49.95 45.10
CA SER A 265 13.48 48.86 46.09
C SER A 265 13.73 47.46 45.46
N SER A 266 14.22 46.54 46.31
CA SER A 266 14.48 45.07 46.20
C SER A 266 13.54 44.24 45.30
N SER A 267 13.88 43.02 44.81
CA SER A 267 14.63 41.90 45.44
C SER A 267 15.23 40.95 44.37
N VAL A 268 16.39 40.30 44.58
CA VAL A 268 16.58 38.88 44.97
C VAL A 268 15.81 37.83 44.12
N GLU A 269 16.54 37.10 43.25
CA GLU A 269 16.61 35.62 43.12
C GLU A 269 17.53 35.29 41.93
N GLU A 270 18.70 34.70 42.21
CA GLU A 270 19.06 33.29 41.92
C GLU A 270 19.15 32.91 40.44
N GLY A 271 20.37 32.53 40.01
CA GLY A 271 20.66 32.14 38.64
C GLY A 271 20.78 30.63 38.46
N THR A 272 20.55 30.17 37.23
CA THR A 272 20.85 28.78 36.85
C THR A 272 21.57 28.74 35.51
N THR A 273 22.89 28.50 35.58
CA THR A 273 23.78 28.43 34.42
C THR A 273 23.54 27.16 33.62
N THR A 274 22.98 27.26 32.41
CA THR A 274 22.80 26.10 31.51
C THR A 274 23.91 26.05 30.46
N THR A 275 25.00 25.34 30.78
CA THR A 275 26.13 25.08 29.87
C THR A 275 25.69 24.22 28.67
N ARG A 276 25.60 24.83 27.48
CA ARG A 276 25.28 24.12 26.24
C ARG A 276 26.52 23.48 25.61
N THR A 277 26.80 22.23 25.97
CA THR A 277 27.93 21.45 25.44
C THR A 277 27.70 21.08 23.97
N SER A 278 28.49 21.66 23.06
CA SER A 278 28.53 21.28 21.65
C SER A 278 29.32 19.97 21.47
N ARG A 279 28.63 18.84 21.32
CA ARG A 279 29.24 17.60 20.82
C ARG A 279 29.23 17.58 19.29
N SER A 280 30.42 17.71 18.71
CA SER A 280 30.69 17.23 17.36
C SER A 280 30.61 15.69 17.34
N PHE A 281 30.13 15.14 16.22
CA PHE A 281 30.28 13.71 15.89
C PHE A 281 30.91 13.62 14.50
N PRO A 282 31.90 12.74 14.28
CA PRO A 282 32.65 12.69 13.03
C PRO A 282 31.85 12.03 11.90
N THR A 283 32.10 12.51 10.68
CA THR A 283 31.68 11.88 9.43
C THR A 283 32.50 10.62 9.18
N ALA A 284 31.88 9.44 9.31
CA ALA A 284 32.45 8.20 8.83
C ALA A 284 32.34 8.11 7.30
N ALA A 285 33.45 7.78 6.64
CA ALA A 285 33.53 7.61 5.19
C ALA A 285 32.62 6.47 4.70
N ARG A 286 32.20 6.55 3.43
CA ARG A 286 31.26 5.61 2.81
C ARG A 286 31.97 4.85 1.69
N GLU A 287 32.50 3.69 2.02
CA GLU A 287 32.94 2.71 1.03
C GLU A 287 31.78 2.34 0.09
N ARG A 288 32.06 2.30 -1.21
CA ARG A 288 31.18 1.70 -2.22
C ARG A 288 31.87 0.46 -2.79
N GLY A 289 31.77 -0.66 -2.07
CA GLY A 289 32.12 -1.96 -2.62
C GLY A 289 31.21 -2.32 -3.80
N ALA A 290 31.81 -2.69 -4.93
CA ALA A 290 31.12 -3.05 -6.15
C ALA A 290 30.33 -4.36 -6.00
N LEU A 291 29.20 -4.47 -6.73
CA LEU A 291 28.51 -5.74 -6.93
C LEU A 291 27.72 -5.69 -8.24
N GLY A 292 28.45 -5.78 -9.34
CA GLY A 292 27.91 -6.17 -10.63
C GLY A 292 28.35 -7.58 -10.96
N LEU A 293 27.42 -8.49 -11.26
CA LEU A 293 27.57 -9.52 -12.29
C LEU A 293 26.23 -10.23 -12.53
N LEU A 294 26.08 -10.79 -13.74
CA LEU A 294 24.96 -11.62 -14.22
C LEU A 294 23.62 -10.84 -14.42
N THR A 295 22.96 -10.87 -15.58
CA THR A 295 23.10 -11.79 -16.73
C THR A 295 22.83 -11.05 -18.05
N LYS A 296 23.76 -11.12 -19.01
CA LYS A 296 23.46 -10.93 -20.44
C LYS A 296 23.01 -12.28 -20.99
N LEU A 297 21.80 -12.36 -21.53
CA LEU A 297 21.40 -13.40 -22.46
C LEU A 297 20.64 -12.73 -23.60
N SER A 298 21.17 -12.89 -24.82
CA SER A 298 20.55 -12.36 -26.03
C SER A 298 19.38 -13.26 -26.44
N LEU A 299 18.33 -12.65 -27.00
CA LEU A 299 17.36 -13.34 -27.84
C LEU A 299 16.64 -12.30 -28.70
N ASP A 300 17.00 -12.30 -29.98
CA ASP A 300 16.49 -11.40 -31.00
C ASP A 300 15.11 -11.79 -31.53
N THR A 301 14.55 -10.89 -32.34
CA THR A 301 13.41 -11.06 -33.24
C THR A 301 12.04 -11.39 -32.62
N PHE A 302 11.18 -10.39 -32.60
CA PHE A 302 9.92 -10.47 -33.37
C PHE A 302 9.55 -9.08 -33.89
N ASP A 303 9.18 -9.02 -35.17
CA ASP A 303 8.91 -7.81 -35.95
C ASP A 303 7.41 -7.72 -36.32
N SER A 304 7.05 -6.61 -36.98
CA SER A 304 5.83 -6.29 -37.71
C SER A 304 4.73 -5.51 -36.96
N SER A 305 4.70 -4.21 -37.32
CA SER A 305 3.55 -3.50 -37.90
C SER A 305 2.24 -3.40 -37.11
N ASP A 306 1.81 -2.17 -36.82
CA ASP A 306 0.95 -1.48 -37.80
C ASP A 306 0.90 0.04 -37.61
N LEU A 307 0.60 0.73 -38.71
CA LEU A 307 0.80 2.16 -38.95
C LEU A 307 -0.56 2.85 -39.12
N ILE A 308 -0.89 3.83 -38.28
CA ILE A 308 -2.01 4.77 -38.53
C ILE A 308 -1.55 6.17 -38.16
N MET A 309 -1.29 6.98 -39.19
CA MET A 309 -1.18 8.44 -39.09
C MET A 309 -2.60 9.01 -38.95
N VAL A 310 -2.77 10.06 -38.15
CA VAL A 310 -4.01 10.87 -38.11
C VAL A 310 -3.57 12.33 -38.17
N ASP A 311 -4.19 13.07 -39.08
CA ASP A 311 -3.78 14.43 -39.46
C ASP A 311 -3.96 15.46 -38.34
N GLU A 312 -3.03 16.43 -38.28
CA GLU A 312 -3.18 17.67 -37.51
C GLU A 312 -4.03 18.68 -38.29
N PRO A 313 -4.93 19.44 -37.63
CA PRO A 313 -5.54 20.62 -38.21
C PRO A 313 -4.68 21.86 -37.95
N GLU A 314 -4.46 22.66 -39.00
CA GLU A 314 -3.95 24.03 -38.91
C GLU A 314 -5.02 24.92 -38.21
N GLU A 315 -4.63 25.74 -37.23
CA GLU A 315 -5.47 26.84 -36.71
C GLU A 315 -4.89 28.19 -37.16
N GLU A 316 -5.79 29.06 -37.63
CA GLU A 316 -5.50 30.30 -38.35
C GLU A 316 -5.15 31.47 -37.41
N ASP A 317 -4.23 32.34 -37.83
CA ASP A 317 -3.90 33.60 -37.15
C ASP A 317 -4.96 34.69 -37.47
N ASP A 318 -5.81 35.05 -36.50
CA ASP A 318 -6.74 36.18 -36.60
C ASP A 318 -6.02 37.53 -36.32
N GLU A 319 -5.71 38.28 -37.38
CA GLU A 319 -5.32 39.70 -37.31
C GLU A 319 -6.55 40.60 -37.10
N ASP A 320 -6.70 41.24 -35.93
CA ASP A 320 -7.87 42.09 -35.63
C ASP A 320 -7.50 43.55 -35.19
N ASP A 321 -7.56 44.44 -36.18
CA ASP A 321 -8.15 45.80 -36.15
C ASP A 321 -7.63 46.83 -35.11
N GLU A 322 -6.60 47.61 -35.50
CA GLU A 322 -6.24 48.87 -34.83
C GLU A 322 -7.37 49.93 -34.97
N ARG A 323 -7.98 50.36 -33.86
CA ARG A 323 -8.86 51.54 -33.84
C ARG A 323 -8.26 52.71 -33.08
N GLU A 324 -7.91 53.76 -33.83
CA GLU A 324 -7.54 55.06 -33.29
C GLU A 324 -8.68 55.70 -32.47
N CYS A 325 -8.32 56.41 -31.39
CA CYS A 325 -9.25 57.25 -30.64
C CYS A 325 -8.52 58.53 -30.17
N PRO A 326 -9.17 59.71 -30.12
CA PRO A 326 -8.48 60.98 -30.31
C PRO A 326 -7.81 61.56 -29.06
N ARG A 327 -6.74 62.32 -29.31
CA ARG A 327 -5.94 63.02 -28.29
C ARG A 327 -6.71 64.19 -27.66
N SER A 328 -6.98 64.11 -26.36
CA SER A 328 -7.29 65.30 -25.55
C SER A 328 -6.01 65.84 -24.91
N LEU A 329 -5.75 67.13 -25.10
CA LEU A 329 -4.52 67.80 -24.68
C LEU A 329 -4.62 68.23 -23.21
N THR A 330 -3.77 67.70 -22.33
CA THR A 330 -3.57 68.24 -20.96
C THR A 330 -2.08 68.44 -20.64
N LEU A 331 -1.81 69.40 -19.77
CA LEU A 331 -0.54 70.13 -19.65
C LEU A 331 0.66 69.31 -19.14
N PRO A 332 1.90 69.66 -19.54
CA PRO A 332 3.10 68.95 -19.12
C PRO A 332 3.63 69.47 -17.77
N VAL A 333 3.56 68.65 -16.72
CA VAL A 333 4.32 68.87 -15.47
C VAL A 333 5.06 67.60 -15.06
N ALA A 334 6.36 67.59 -15.39
CA ALA A 334 7.44 66.79 -14.81
C ALA A 334 7.12 65.39 -14.20
N ARG A 335 7.29 64.32 -15.00
CA ARG A 335 7.72 62.95 -14.57
C ARG A 335 7.89 62.03 -15.80
N THR A 336 8.94 62.23 -16.59
CA THR A 336 9.16 61.53 -17.88
C THR A 336 10.06 60.30 -17.83
N LEU A 337 10.47 59.82 -16.65
CA LEU A 337 11.47 58.75 -16.50
C LEU A 337 10.87 57.32 -16.34
N THR A 338 9.59 57.18 -16.01
CA THR A 338 9.12 55.99 -15.27
C THR A 338 8.49 54.85 -16.09
N ARG A 339 8.17 54.99 -17.39
CA ARG A 339 7.42 53.92 -18.11
C ARG A 339 8.26 52.66 -18.39
N ARG A 340 9.52 52.81 -18.78
CA ARG A 340 10.44 51.66 -18.98
C ARG A 340 10.82 51.00 -17.65
N GLU A 341 11.04 51.80 -16.61
CA GLU A 341 11.31 51.31 -15.25
C GLU A 341 10.13 50.49 -14.70
N GLN A 342 8.89 51.00 -14.85
CA GLN A 342 7.67 50.26 -14.47
C GLN A 342 7.53 48.94 -15.22
N GLN A 343 7.79 48.91 -16.54
CA GLN A 343 7.75 47.68 -17.32
C GLN A 343 8.80 46.66 -16.82
N HIS A 344 10.02 47.11 -16.54
CA HIS A 344 11.09 46.23 -16.04
C HIS A 344 10.77 45.71 -14.63
N GLN A 345 10.29 46.56 -13.73
CA GLN A 345 9.85 46.18 -12.38
C GLN A 345 8.69 45.17 -12.42
N GLN A 346 7.74 45.35 -13.34
CA GLN A 346 6.62 44.41 -13.53
C GLN A 346 7.09 43.06 -14.10
N GLN A 347 8.07 43.05 -15.01
CA GLN A 347 8.69 41.82 -15.52
C GLN A 347 9.43 41.04 -14.41
N GLN A 348 10.25 41.72 -13.59
CA GLN A 348 10.94 41.11 -12.46
C GLN A 348 9.94 40.48 -11.47
N LEU A 349 8.85 41.18 -11.15
CA LEU A 349 7.82 40.69 -10.23
C LEU A 349 7.09 39.46 -10.80
N ARG A 350 6.80 39.42 -12.12
CA ARG A 350 6.28 38.22 -12.80
C ARG A 350 7.26 37.04 -12.78
N GLN A 351 8.55 37.28 -12.96
CA GLN A 351 9.58 36.23 -12.86
C GLN A 351 9.67 35.66 -11.44
N GLN A 352 9.68 36.51 -10.41
CA GLN A 352 9.64 36.08 -9.01
C GLN A 352 8.38 35.25 -8.70
N GLN A 353 7.20 35.68 -9.15
CA GLN A 353 5.96 34.90 -9.02
C GLN A 353 6.04 33.54 -9.71
N ARG A 354 6.57 33.46 -10.95
CA ARG A 354 6.78 32.19 -11.66
C ARG A 354 7.74 31.27 -10.90
N GLN A 355 8.82 31.79 -10.33
CA GLN A 355 9.75 31.00 -9.50
C GLN A 355 9.09 30.51 -8.21
N GLN A 356 8.33 31.37 -7.51
CA GLN A 356 7.57 30.97 -6.32
C GLN A 356 6.52 29.89 -6.63
N GLN A 357 5.80 30.00 -7.75
CA GLN A 357 4.85 28.97 -8.20
C GLN A 357 5.56 27.65 -8.55
N ARG A 358 6.72 27.69 -9.24
CA ARG A 358 7.52 26.48 -9.51
C ARG A 358 7.97 25.79 -8.22
N ARG A 359 8.48 26.57 -7.23
CA ARG A 359 8.84 26.06 -5.89
C ARG A 359 7.62 25.49 -5.15
N HIS A 360 6.47 26.17 -5.19
CA HIS A 360 5.25 25.67 -4.54
C HIS A 360 4.77 24.35 -5.16
N ARG A 361 4.75 24.25 -6.51
CA ARG A 361 4.39 23.02 -7.22
C ARG A 361 5.32 21.86 -6.86
N SER A 362 6.64 22.07 -6.82
CA SER A 362 7.60 21.00 -6.45
C SER A 362 7.42 20.55 -4.98
N HIS A 363 7.19 21.46 -4.04
CA HIS A 363 6.88 21.11 -2.65
C HIS A 363 5.58 20.30 -2.51
N VAL A 364 4.52 20.67 -3.24
CA VAL A 364 3.26 19.91 -3.25
C VAL A 364 3.47 18.50 -3.81
N VAL A 365 4.20 18.38 -4.92
CA VAL A 365 4.58 17.11 -5.55
C VAL A 365 5.35 16.18 -4.60
N VAL A 366 6.41 16.68 -3.94
CA VAL A 366 7.21 15.89 -2.98
C VAL A 366 6.38 15.46 -1.77
N ARG A 367 5.48 16.33 -1.29
CA ARG A 367 4.55 16.01 -0.18
C ARG A 367 3.51 14.97 -0.58
N GLN A 368 2.99 14.99 -1.81
CA GLN A 368 2.07 13.95 -2.29
C GLN A 368 2.77 12.60 -2.42
N ARG A 369 3.97 12.58 -3.03
CA ARG A 369 4.80 11.37 -3.18
C ARG A 369 5.11 10.69 -1.84
N SER A 370 5.63 11.43 -0.87
CA SER A 370 5.96 10.86 0.46
C SER A 370 4.74 10.37 1.25
N ASN A 371 3.54 10.91 1.01
CA ASN A 371 2.30 10.38 1.58
C ASN A 371 1.84 9.09 0.88
N LEU A 372 2.05 8.97 -0.43
CA LEU A 372 1.78 7.74 -1.18
C LEU A 372 2.72 6.61 -0.74
N GLU A 373 4.03 6.89 -0.64
CA GLU A 373 5.06 5.95 -0.17
C GLU A 373 4.73 5.39 1.22
N ARG A 374 4.29 6.22 2.17
CA ARG A 374 3.82 5.75 3.50
C ARG A 374 2.61 4.82 3.43
N LYS A 375 1.65 5.11 2.55
CA LYS A 375 0.46 4.26 2.35
C LYS A 375 0.85 2.90 1.76
N VAL A 376 1.69 2.92 0.73
CA VAL A 376 2.22 1.72 0.06
C VAL A 376 3.04 0.87 1.03
N PHE A 377 3.95 1.48 1.79
CA PHE A 377 4.73 0.77 2.82
C PHE A 377 3.83 0.08 3.86
N ARG A 378 2.79 0.78 4.37
CA ARG A 378 1.82 0.18 5.31
C ARG A 378 1.04 -0.97 4.70
N GLN A 379 0.73 -0.91 3.40
CA GLN A 379 0.04 -1.99 2.68
C GLN A 379 0.97 -3.21 2.51
N CYS A 380 2.20 -3.00 2.05
CA CYS A 380 3.23 -4.05 1.93
C CYS A 380 3.50 -4.75 3.29
N LEU A 381 3.72 -3.97 4.35
CA LEU A 381 3.87 -4.48 5.72
C LEU A 381 2.66 -5.33 6.17
N SER A 382 1.44 -4.96 5.76
CA SER A 382 0.23 -5.71 6.14
C SER A 382 0.17 -7.08 5.46
N TYR A 383 0.57 -7.19 4.19
CA TYR A 383 0.69 -8.49 3.50
C TYR A 383 1.74 -9.37 4.17
N ILE A 384 2.91 -8.81 4.48
CA ILE A 384 4.02 -9.55 5.13
C ILE A 384 3.61 -10.04 6.52
N VAL A 385 2.93 -9.23 7.33
CA VAL A 385 2.45 -9.66 8.66
C VAL A 385 1.46 -10.83 8.57
N GLY A 386 0.50 -10.77 7.63
CA GLY A 386 -0.44 -11.88 7.40
C GLY A 386 0.30 -13.16 6.98
N PHE A 387 1.22 -13.04 6.03
CA PHE A 387 2.04 -14.14 5.55
C PHE A 387 2.92 -14.77 6.66
N CYS A 388 3.65 -13.96 7.42
CA CYS A 388 4.54 -14.41 8.50
C CYS A 388 3.77 -15.10 9.65
N LEU A 389 2.52 -14.69 9.90
CA LEU A 389 1.65 -15.33 10.88
C LEU A 389 1.19 -16.72 10.43
N VAL A 390 0.93 -16.91 9.13
CA VAL A 390 0.41 -18.17 8.58
C VAL A 390 1.54 -19.17 8.28
N TYR A 391 2.47 -18.87 7.38
CA TYR A 391 3.36 -19.89 6.80
C TYR A 391 4.55 -20.29 7.70
N PRO A 392 5.41 -19.37 8.20
CA PRO A 392 6.46 -19.71 9.17
C PRO A 392 5.93 -20.44 10.40
N THR A 393 4.79 -20.01 10.95
CA THR A 393 4.13 -20.67 12.07
C THR A 393 3.66 -22.08 11.68
N SER A 394 3.13 -22.26 10.47
CA SER A 394 2.71 -23.58 9.98
C SER A 394 3.87 -24.55 9.81
N VAL A 395 4.99 -24.10 9.23
CA VAL A 395 6.21 -24.92 9.09
C VAL A 395 6.84 -25.22 10.45
N ALA A 396 6.91 -24.23 11.35
CA ALA A 396 7.45 -24.39 12.70
C ALA A 396 6.61 -25.37 13.54
N LEU A 397 5.27 -25.29 13.48
CA LEU A 397 4.38 -26.25 14.13
C LEU A 397 4.50 -27.64 13.51
N GLY A 398 4.65 -27.74 12.18
CA GLY A 398 4.94 -29.01 11.50
C GLY A 398 6.20 -29.69 12.04
N TYR A 399 7.31 -28.96 12.15
CA TYR A 399 8.54 -29.47 12.78
C TYR A 399 8.36 -29.77 14.27
N TYR A 400 7.67 -28.92 15.02
CA TYR A 400 7.43 -29.15 16.45
C TYR A 400 6.69 -30.47 16.69
N PHE A 401 5.64 -30.76 15.90
CA PHE A 401 4.92 -32.03 15.98
C PHE A 401 5.76 -33.21 15.51
N ALA A 402 6.54 -33.04 14.44
CA ALA A 402 7.49 -34.05 13.98
C ALA A 402 8.49 -34.43 15.09
N LEU A 403 9.05 -33.45 15.80
CA LEU A 403 10.07 -33.68 16.82
C LEU A 403 9.49 -34.20 18.14
N THR A 404 8.37 -33.66 18.60
CA THR A 404 7.87 -33.93 19.96
C THR A 404 6.93 -35.12 20.07
N GLN A 405 6.25 -35.51 18.99
CA GLN A 405 5.20 -36.54 18.98
C GLN A 405 4.09 -36.29 20.02
N ARG A 406 3.93 -35.04 20.50
CA ARG A 406 2.89 -34.68 21.47
C ARG A 406 1.56 -34.41 20.79
N ASP A 407 0.49 -34.82 21.45
CA ASP A 407 -0.87 -34.49 21.07
C ASP A 407 -1.07 -32.97 21.08
N GLY A 408 -1.57 -32.46 19.95
CA GLY A 408 -1.46 -31.06 19.58
C GLY A 408 -2.76 -30.42 19.17
N PHE A 409 -3.91 -30.98 19.59
CA PHE A 409 -5.24 -30.68 19.06
C PHE A 409 -5.49 -29.19 18.77
N GLY A 410 -5.25 -28.31 19.74
CA GLY A 410 -5.47 -26.87 19.59
C GLY A 410 -4.61 -26.23 18.48
N ALA A 411 -3.37 -26.67 18.31
CA ALA A 411 -2.50 -26.19 17.24
C ALA A 411 -2.84 -26.85 15.87
N PHE A 412 -3.35 -28.08 15.82
CA PHE A 412 -3.92 -28.63 14.58
C PHE A 412 -5.19 -27.88 14.15
N VAL A 413 -6.08 -27.52 15.09
CA VAL A 413 -7.24 -26.66 14.82
C VAL A 413 -6.80 -25.27 14.36
N PHE A 414 -5.78 -24.68 14.99
CA PHE A 414 -5.19 -23.41 14.54
C PHE A 414 -4.67 -23.50 13.10
N LEU A 415 -3.88 -24.52 12.75
CA LEU A 415 -3.40 -24.74 11.37
C LEU A 415 -4.56 -24.91 10.38
N ALA A 416 -5.55 -25.73 10.73
CA ALA A 416 -6.71 -25.98 9.91
C ALA A 416 -7.57 -24.72 9.69
N ILE A 417 -7.58 -23.78 10.63
CA ILE A 417 -8.26 -22.48 10.46
C ILE A 417 -7.38 -21.49 9.68
N CYS A 418 -6.12 -21.31 10.06
CA CYS A 418 -5.28 -20.22 9.56
C CYS A 418 -4.66 -20.49 8.19
N ALA A 419 -4.24 -21.73 7.89
CA ALA A 419 -3.59 -22.03 6.61
C ALA A 419 -4.52 -21.82 5.39
N PRO A 420 -5.81 -22.19 5.41
CA PRO A 420 -6.70 -21.92 4.28
C PRO A 420 -7.13 -20.46 4.18
N LEU A 421 -7.09 -19.68 5.27
CA LEU A 421 -7.66 -18.33 5.38
C LEU A 421 -6.86 -17.23 4.65
N GLN A 422 -5.75 -17.58 4.01
CA GLN A 422 -4.80 -16.65 3.37
C GLN A 422 -5.46 -15.67 2.39
N GLY A 423 -6.36 -16.13 1.52
CA GLY A 423 -7.09 -15.29 0.57
C GLY A 423 -8.02 -14.26 1.21
N LEU A 424 -8.60 -14.57 2.39
CA LEU A 424 -9.37 -13.59 3.17
C LEU A 424 -8.44 -12.53 3.78
N ALA A 425 -7.28 -12.95 4.33
CA ALA A 425 -6.29 -12.02 4.85
C ALA A 425 -5.79 -11.06 3.74
N ASN A 426 -5.49 -11.60 2.56
CA ASN A 426 -5.11 -10.82 1.37
C ASN A 426 -6.23 -9.86 0.95
N ALA A 427 -7.51 -10.27 0.98
CA ALA A 427 -8.64 -9.40 0.68
C ALA A 427 -8.80 -8.24 1.68
N ILE A 428 -8.63 -8.50 2.97
CA ILE A 428 -8.65 -7.47 4.02
C ILE A 428 -7.56 -6.43 3.76
N VAL A 429 -6.34 -6.86 3.39
CA VAL A 429 -5.24 -5.93 3.06
C VAL A 429 -5.50 -5.18 1.75
N TYR A 430 -6.06 -5.84 0.73
CA TYR A 430 -6.39 -5.24 -0.56
C TYR A 430 -7.45 -4.12 -0.45
N PHE A 431 -8.54 -4.36 0.29
CA PHE A 431 -9.63 -3.39 0.42
C PHE A 431 -9.39 -2.30 1.47
N ARG A 432 -8.43 -2.48 2.39
CA ARG A 432 -8.08 -1.53 3.47
C ARG A 432 -8.00 -0.05 3.02
N PRO A 433 -7.33 0.33 1.91
CA PRO A 433 -7.22 1.74 1.51
C PRO A 433 -8.58 2.41 1.20
N ARG A 434 -9.58 1.64 0.74
CA ARG A 434 -10.91 2.16 0.40
C ARG A 434 -11.79 2.33 1.62
N LEU A 435 -11.74 1.37 2.55
CA LEU A 435 -12.46 1.43 3.82
C LEU A 435 -12.07 2.68 4.62
N CYS A 436 -10.78 3.05 4.62
CA CYS A 436 -10.30 4.27 5.27
C CYS A 436 -10.81 5.57 4.59
N CYS A 437 -10.97 5.59 3.27
CA CYS A 437 -11.48 6.78 2.55
C CYS A 437 -12.96 7.05 2.85
N ASN A 438 -13.80 6.01 2.82
CA ASN A 438 -15.25 6.16 3.02
C ASN A 438 -15.59 6.64 4.44
N ALA A 439 -14.84 6.20 5.45
CA ALA A 439 -15.01 6.64 6.83
C ALA A 439 -14.75 8.15 7.06
N GLY A 440 -13.91 8.78 6.23
CA GLY A 440 -13.60 10.21 6.33
C GLY A 440 -14.72 11.10 5.80
N SER A 441 -15.26 10.77 4.62
CA SER A 441 -16.24 11.63 3.92
C SER A 441 -17.54 11.83 4.70
N SER A 442 -18.07 10.73 5.27
CA SER A 442 -19.34 10.77 6.03
C SER A 442 -19.28 11.68 7.27
N ARG A 443 -18.09 11.87 7.85
CA ARG A 443 -17.92 12.69 9.06
C ARG A 443 -17.89 14.20 8.81
N ASN A 444 -17.59 14.64 7.58
CA ASN A 444 -17.53 16.06 7.25
C ASN A 444 -18.88 16.61 6.75
N SER A 445 -19.63 15.81 5.99
CA SER A 445 -20.98 16.19 5.52
C SER A 445 -21.94 16.53 6.67
N ASN A 446 -21.82 15.84 7.81
CA ASN A 446 -22.66 16.09 8.99
C ASN A 446 -22.21 17.29 9.86
N LYS A 447 -21.09 17.95 9.55
CA LYS A 447 -20.69 19.19 10.23
C LYS A 447 -21.33 20.43 9.59
N ASN A 448 -21.30 20.53 8.26
CA ASN A 448 -21.86 21.69 7.55
C ASN A 448 -23.35 21.87 7.85
N ASN A 449 -24.12 20.78 7.90
CA ASN A 449 -25.56 20.81 8.21
C ASN A 449 -25.91 21.21 9.66
N ARG A 450 -24.92 21.39 10.56
CA ARG A 450 -25.16 21.75 11.97
C ARG A 450 -24.81 23.21 12.31
N THR A 451 -24.04 23.89 11.45
CA THR A 451 -23.69 25.32 11.62
C THR A 451 -24.70 26.28 11.00
N GLU A 452 -25.66 25.80 10.20
CA GLU A 452 -26.67 26.64 9.53
C GLU A 452 -28.01 26.75 10.30
N LYS A 453 -27.97 26.57 11.63
CA LYS A 453 -29.03 27.03 12.55
C LYS A 453 -28.60 28.31 13.26
N THR A 454 -28.46 29.37 12.48
CA THR A 454 -28.50 30.74 13.02
C THR A 454 -29.87 30.95 13.67
N PRO A 455 -29.96 31.26 14.98
CA PRO A 455 -31.25 31.62 15.57
C PRO A 455 -31.66 32.97 14.98
N SER A 456 -32.75 32.98 14.19
CA SER A 456 -33.39 34.22 13.77
C SER A 456 -33.85 34.97 15.01
N ILE A 457 -33.22 36.10 15.31
CA ILE A 457 -33.65 37.01 16.39
C ILE A 457 -34.98 37.63 15.95
N GLY A 458 -36.07 36.97 16.37
CA GLY A 458 -37.43 37.41 16.12
C GLY A 458 -37.75 38.64 16.96
N SER A 459 -38.03 39.76 16.28
CA SER A 459 -38.48 41.01 16.89
C SER A 459 -39.75 40.80 17.74
N THR A 460 -39.79 41.47 18.89
CA THR A 460 -40.93 41.54 19.79
C THR A 460 -42.11 42.26 19.15
N HIS A 461 -43.30 41.64 19.16
CA HIS A 461 -44.55 42.39 19.08
C HIS A 461 -45.69 41.73 19.86
N ASN A 462 -46.43 42.56 20.60
CA ASN A 462 -47.55 42.16 21.47
C ASN A 462 -48.89 42.16 20.73
N THR A 463 -49.77 41.20 21.05
CA THR A 463 -51.23 41.30 21.37
C THR A 463 -51.76 39.86 21.50
N SER A 464 -52.36 39.39 22.60
CA SER A 464 -53.57 39.82 23.36
C SER A 464 -54.90 39.32 22.75
N THR A 465 -55.78 38.83 23.63
CA THR A 465 -57.19 38.35 23.46
C THR A 465 -57.42 36.90 22.93
N LYS A 466 -58.49 36.15 23.30
CA LYS A 466 -59.43 36.12 24.47
C LYS A 466 -60.47 34.98 24.30
N LYS A 467 -60.72 34.13 25.33
CA LYS A 467 -61.95 33.26 25.52
C LYS A 467 -62.24 32.16 24.43
N GLN A 468 -63.11 31.13 24.58
CA GLN A 468 -64.02 30.63 25.64
C GLN A 468 -64.36 29.11 25.45
N SER A 469 -64.88 28.43 26.50
CA SER A 469 -65.75 27.20 26.53
C SER A 469 -65.32 25.90 25.78
N ILE A 470 -65.27 24.68 26.35
CA ILE A 470 -66.19 23.85 27.20
C ILE A 470 -67.16 22.96 26.37
N ASP A 471 -67.43 21.75 26.91
CA ASP A 471 -68.25 20.59 26.45
C ASP A 471 -67.46 19.49 25.68
N ILE A 472 -67.39 18.18 26.04
CA ILE A 472 -68.30 17.19 26.69
C ILE A 472 -69.50 16.86 25.76
N ASP A 473 -69.74 15.65 25.22
CA ASP A 473 -69.46 14.27 25.70
C ASP A 473 -69.49 13.18 24.58
N THR A 474 -69.13 11.93 24.96
CA THR A 474 -69.69 10.62 24.50
C THR A 474 -69.44 10.02 23.08
N GLN A 475 -68.83 8.80 23.10
CA GLN A 475 -68.99 7.55 22.29
C GLN A 475 -69.50 7.61 20.80
N THR A 476 -68.96 6.87 19.82
CA THR A 476 -68.84 5.38 19.77
C THR A 476 -67.92 4.88 18.62
N SER A 477 -67.34 3.69 18.81
CA SER A 477 -67.01 2.63 17.84
C SER A 477 -66.75 2.93 16.33
N SER A 478 -65.55 2.61 15.82
CA SER A 478 -65.33 1.40 14.96
C SER A 478 -63.97 1.36 14.23
N SER A 479 -63.43 0.14 14.09
CA SER A 479 -62.53 -0.39 13.04
C SER A 479 -61.71 0.57 12.14
N ASN A 480 -60.38 0.46 12.18
CA ASN A 480 -59.60 -0.26 11.14
C ASN A 480 -58.08 -0.20 11.41
N HIS A 481 -57.42 -1.35 11.39
CA HIS A 481 -55.96 -1.44 11.25
C HIS A 481 -55.56 -1.45 9.76
N HIS A 482 -54.29 -1.13 9.50
CA HIS A 482 -53.56 -1.19 8.21
C HIS A 482 -53.75 -0.03 7.23
N ALA A 483 -52.90 0.99 7.39
CA ALA A 483 -52.11 1.55 6.29
C ALA A 483 -50.87 2.25 6.87
N GLY A 484 -49.68 2.09 6.26
CA GLY A 484 -48.52 2.94 6.60
C GLY A 484 -47.15 2.27 6.66
N HIS A 485 -46.59 1.90 5.50
CA HIS A 485 -45.14 2.04 5.33
C HIS A 485 -44.81 2.45 3.88
N GLY A 486 -44.65 3.76 3.67
CA GLY A 486 -44.09 4.30 2.44
C GLY A 486 -42.60 3.98 2.35
N GLY A 487 -42.25 2.97 1.56
CA GLY A 487 -40.87 2.64 1.25
C GLY A 487 -40.23 3.70 0.35
N ARG A 488 -39.63 4.73 0.94
CA ARG A 488 -38.70 5.63 0.24
C ARG A 488 -37.46 4.82 -0.16
N SER A 489 -37.46 4.30 -1.38
CA SER A 489 -36.28 3.73 -2.03
C SER A 489 -35.29 4.86 -2.33
N SER A 490 -34.43 5.18 -1.36
CA SER A 490 -33.26 6.00 -1.61
C SER A 490 -32.30 5.23 -2.50
N SER A 491 -32.39 5.46 -3.81
CA SER A 491 -31.43 4.95 -4.79
C SER A 491 -30.04 5.45 -4.42
N CYS A 492 -29.22 4.56 -3.85
CA CYS A 492 -27.82 4.85 -3.60
C CYS A 492 -27.11 4.83 -4.96
N SER A 493 -27.15 5.97 -5.66
CA SER A 493 -26.52 6.12 -6.96
C SER A 493 -25.07 5.70 -6.84
N SER A 494 -24.67 4.71 -7.63
CA SER A 494 -23.35 4.07 -7.54
C SER A 494 -22.31 5.00 -8.17
N GLY A 495 -21.99 6.07 -7.45
CA GLY A 495 -20.92 6.99 -7.79
C GLY A 495 -19.62 6.21 -7.87
N GLN A 496 -19.14 5.99 -9.10
CA GLN A 496 -17.81 5.49 -9.38
C GLN A 496 -16.81 6.53 -8.88
N PHE A 497 -16.46 6.44 -7.60
CA PHE A 497 -15.37 7.21 -7.04
C PHE A 497 -14.07 6.69 -7.65
N ALA A 498 -13.68 7.33 -8.76
CA ALA A 498 -12.31 7.35 -9.21
C ALA A 498 -11.45 7.74 -8.01
N TYR A 499 -10.73 6.77 -7.46
CA TYR A 499 -9.57 7.05 -6.63
C TYR A 499 -8.67 7.97 -7.48
N ASN A 500 -8.03 8.96 -6.87
CA ASN A 500 -7.26 9.99 -7.59
C ASN A 500 -5.97 9.37 -8.21
N GLN A 501 -6.12 8.48 -9.19
CA GLN A 501 -5.07 7.89 -10.02
C GLN A 501 -4.36 8.99 -10.81
N SER A 502 -5.09 10.07 -11.12
CA SER A 502 -4.56 11.37 -11.53
C SER A 502 -3.45 11.92 -10.61
N SER A 503 -3.28 11.51 -9.35
CA SER A 503 -2.11 11.87 -8.53
C SER A 503 -0.89 10.96 -8.71
N ILE A 504 -1.04 9.81 -9.38
CA ILE A 504 0.08 9.01 -9.88
C ILE A 504 0.38 9.43 -11.33
N SER A 505 -0.66 9.68 -12.14
CA SER A 505 -0.54 10.26 -13.48
C SER A 505 0.06 11.67 -13.45
N SER A 506 -0.34 12.57 -12.53
CA SER A 506 0.23 13.94 -12.46
C SER A 506 1.64 14.00 -11.87
N LEU A 507 2.18 12.87 -11.40
CA LEU A 507 3.60 12.71 -11.08
C LEU A 507 4.38 12.11 -12.28
N GLN A 508 3.67 11.57 -13.25
CA GLN A 508 4.14 11.20 -14.59
C GLN A 508 3.63 12.27 -15.56
N GLY A 509 4.10 13.51 -15.40
CA GLY A 509 3.74 14.61 -16.29
C GLY A 509 3.87 14.19 -17.76
N GLU A 510 2.87 14.57 -18.55
CA GLU A 510 2.82 14.34 -20.00
C GLU A 510 4.17 14.74 -20.60
N TRP A 511 4.90 13.74 -21.08
CA TRP A 511 6.09 13.95 -21.89
C TRP A 511 5.59 13.78 -23.31
N ASP A 512 5.17 14.90 -23.89
CA ASP A 512 4.65 14.97 -25.24
C ASP A 512 5.85 14.94 -26.22
N PRO A 513 6.03 13.87 -27.01
CA PRO A 513 7.24 13.68 -27.81
C PRO A 513 7.22 14.45 -29.14
N THR A 514 6.22 15.30 -29.39
CA THR A 514 5.97 15.99 -30.65
C THR A 514 6.27 17.50 -30.66
N SER A 515 6.79 18.07 -29.57
CA SER A 515 7.24 19.48 -29.56
C SER A 515 8.65 19.63 -30.16
N PRO A 516 8.85 20.34 -31.29
CA PRO A 516 10.15 20.38 -31.99
C PRO A 516 11.17 21.40 -31.44
N GLU A 517 10.82 22.23 -30.45
CA GLU A 517 11.54 23.49 -30.14
C GLU A 517 12.45 23.47 -28.89
N ALA A 518 13.00 22.30 -28.49
CA ALA A 518 13.82 22.23 -27.27
C ALA A 518 14.99 21.21 -27.33
N ALA A 519 15.59 21.01 -28.51
CA ALA A 519 16.69 20.06 -28.70
C ALA A 519 18.10 20.68 -28.77
N ASP A 520 18.22 21.98 -29.07
CA ASP A 520 19.51 22.67 -29.23
C ASP A 520 19.80 23.64 -28.07
N GLU A 521 20.29 23.12 -26.94
CA GLU A 521 21.27 23.78 -26.06
C GLU A 521 21.66 22.84 -24.90
N TYR A 522 22.95 22.82 -24.55
CA TYR A 522 23.57 22.12 -23.40
C TYR A 522 23.60 20.58 -23.39
N PHE A 523 24.52 20.03 -24.17
CA PHE A 523 25.45 18.99 -23.72
C PHE A 523 26.86 19.37 -24.19
N ASP A 524 27.59 20.13 -23.36
CA ASP A 524 29.04 20.18 -23.43
C ASP A 524 29.53 18.93 -22.68
N ASP A 525 30.17 18.01 -23.40
CA ASP A 525 30.84 16.84 -22.80
C ASP A 525 32.26 17.28 -22.37
N ASP A 526 32.43 17.51 -21.06
CA ASP A 526 33.77 17.55 -20.45
C ASP A 526 34.34 16.12 -20.45
N GLU A 527 35.12 15.78 -21.48
CA GLU A 527 35.97 14.58 -21.49
C GLU A 527 37.20 14.83 -20.60
N ASP A 528 37.13 14.40 -19.33
CA ASP A 528 38.30 14.30 -18.46
C ASP A 528 39.21 13.16 -18.98
N GLU A 529 40.31 13.52 -19.65
CA GLU A 529 41.43 12.63 -19.96
C GLU A 529 42.22 12.32 -18.66
N ASP A 530 41.88 11.22 -17.98
CA ASP A 530 42.72 10.64 -16.93
C ASP A 530 43.85 9.80 -17.57
N ASP A 531 44.99 10.44 -17.82
CA ASP A 531 46.30 9.77 -17.91
C ASP A 531 46.64 9.17 -16.53
N ASP A 532 46.87 7.86 -16.44
CA ASP A 532 47.47 7.21 -15.26
C ASP A 532 48.45 6.11 -15.73
N ASP A 533 49.67 6.16 -15.18
CA ASP A 533 50.87 5.55 -15.76
C ASP A 533 50.98 4.01 -15.68
N GLU A 534 51.64 3.43 -16.67
CA GLU A 534 52.18 2.07 -16.60
C GLU A 534 53.45 2.03 -15.72
N GLU A 535 53.32 1.70 -14.42
CA GLU A 535 54.48 1.27 -13.61
C GLU A 535 54.75 -0.23 -13.81
N GLU A 536 55.84 -0.53 -14.55
CA GLU A 536 56.50 -1.83 -14.56
C GLU A 536 57.22 -2.07 -13.22
N GLU A 537 56.92 -3.16 -12.51
CA GLU A 537 57.82 -3.72 -11.47
C GLU A 537 58.36 -5.09 -11.92
N GLU A 538 59.68 -5.13 -12.16
CA GLU A 538 60.48 -6.33 -12.36
C GLU A 538 60.95 -6.96 -11.02
N GLU A 539 61.23 -8.27 -11.04
CA GLU A 539 62.12 -9.04 -10.15
C GLU A 539 61.90 -9.09 -8.60
N GLU A 540 61.44 -10.24 -8.09
CA GLU A 540 62.31 -11.28 -7.45
C GLU A 540 61.63 -12.66 -7.34
#